data_AF-A0A0V0HUZ8-F1
#
_entry.id   AF-A0A0V0HUZ8-F1
#
_cell.length_a   1.000
_cell.length_b   1.000
_cell.length_c   1.000
_cell.angle_alpha   90.00
_cell.angle_beta   90.00
_cell.angle_gamma   90.00
#
_symmetry.space_group_name_H-M   'P 1'
#
loop_
_entity.id
_entity.type
_entity.pdbx_description
1 polymer ?
#
loop_
_entity_poly.entity_id
_entity_poly.type
_entity_poly.pdbx_seq_one_letter_code
_entity_poly.pdbx_strand_id
1 'polypeptide(L)'
;MNAVMQACVYCADIESALRVFDEMSGPEGCGVDNITYATLLKGLGDARRIDQAFQLLEAVEQGTAAGSPKLSPPLVRGLLNSLIEAGDLRRANGLLARYGFVFHEGGYPSVLVYNLLMKG
;
A
#
# COMPACT_ATOMS: atom_id res chain seq x y z
N MET A 1 8.88 -11.23 11.02
CA MET A 1 8.27 -11.71 9.76
C MET A 1 8.29 -10.67 8.61
N ASN A 2 8.49 -9.37 8.86
CA ASN A 2 8.61 -8.36 7.79
C ASN A 2 9.67 -8.70 6.71
N ALA A 3 10.81 -9.30 7.09
CA ALA A 3 11.82 -9.74 6.11
C ALA A 3 11.31 -10.84 5.17
N VAL A 4 10.49 -11.77 5.67
CA VAL A 4 9.89 -12.84 4.86
C VAL A 4 8.85 -12.25 3.91
N MET A 5 8.01 -11.33 4.40
CA MET A 5 7.08 -10.56 3.57
C MET A 5 7.79 -9.83 2.43
N GLN A 6 8.88 -9.13 2.73
CA GLN A 6 9.68 -8.42 1.74
C GLN A 6 10.29 -9.39 0.71
N ALA A 7 10.80 -10.54 1.16
CA ALA A 7 11.34 -11.56 0.27
C ALA A 7 10.25 -12.14 -0.67
N CYS A 8 9.06 -12.47 -0.16
CA CYS A 8 7.96 -12.97 -0.98
C CYS A 8 7.54 -11.95 -2.05
N VAL A 9 7.39 -10.67 -1.66
CA VAL A 9 7.07 -9.58 -2.60
C VAL A 9 8.20 -9.39 -3.63
N TYR A 10 9.45 -9.46 -3.23
CA TYR A 10 10.60 -9.35 -4.14
C TYR A 10 10.65 -10.52 -5.15
N CYS A 11 10.28 -11.72 -4.72
CA CYS A 11 10.17 -12.90 -5.59
C CYS A 11 8.88 -12.92 -6.42
N ALA A 12 8.07 -11.85 -6.39
CA ALA A 12 6.76 -11.78 -7.03
C ALA A 12 5.78 -12.88 -6.62
N ASP A 13 5.98 -13.50 -5.44
CA ASP A 13 5.11 -14.52 -4.88
C ASP A 13 4.12 -13.87 -3.90
N ILE A 14 3.10 -13.23 -4.47
CA ILE A 14 2.08 -12.52 -3.71
C ILE A 14 1.19 -13.47 -2.89
N GLU A 15 1.01 -14.72 -3.34
CA GLU A 15 0.20 -15.71 -2.61
C GLU A 15 0.89 -16.12 -1.31
N SER A 16 2.20 -16.38 -1.35
CA SER A 16 2.97 -16.63 -0.12
C SER A 16 2.99 -15.41 0.78
N ALA A 17 3.12 -14.19 0.23
CA ALA A 17 3.06 -12.96 1.02
C ALA A 17 1.70 -12.82 1.74
N LEU A 18 0.58 -13.14 1.08
CA LEU A 18 -0.75 -13.11 1.70
C LEU A 18 -0.90 -14.14 2.82
N ARG A 19 -0.36 -15.35 2.62
CA ARG A 19 -0.35 -16.39 3.68
C ARG A 19 0.44 -15.95 4.91
N VAL A 20 1.64 -15.41 4.70
CA VAL A 20 2.47 -14.88 5.80
C VAL A 20 1.76 -13.73 6.50
N PHE A 21 1.07 -12.86 5.76
CA PHE A 21 0.30 -11.77 6.36
C PHE A 21 -0.85 -12.27 7.23
N ASP A 22 -1.57 -13.31 6.80
CA ASP A 22 -2.65 -13.92 7.56
C ASP A 22 -2.11 -14.60 8.84
N GLU A 23 -1.01 -15.34 8.72
CA GLU A 23 -0.30 -15.93 9.86
C GLU A 23 0.18 -14.87 10.87
N MET A 24 0.68 -13.73 10.38
CA MET A 24 1.07 -12.59 11.23
C MET A 24 -0.12 -11.93 11.95
N SER A 25 -1.27 -11.85 11.27
CA SER A 25 -2.48 -11.18 11.75
C SER A 25 -3.32 -12.05 12.69
N GLY A 26 -3.08 -13.35 12.71
CA GLY A 26 -3.79 -14.31 13.55
C GLY A 26 -3.55 -14.11 15.06
N PRO A 27 -4.38 -14.75 15.91
CA PRO A 27 -4.32 -14.59 17.37
C PRO A 27 -3.01 -15.08 18.02
N GLU A 28 -2.31 -16.03 17.37
CA GLU A 28 -0.97 -16.50 17.78
C GLU A 28 0.16 -15.88 16.94
N GLY A 29 -0.19 -14.94 16.05
CA GLY A 29 0.76 -14.26 15.17
C GLY A 29 1.62 -13.23 15.91
N CYS A 30 2.65 -12.74 15.23
CA CYS A 30 3.52 -11.69 15.79
C CYS A 30 2.97 -10.27 15.65
N GLY A 31 1.76 -10.12 15.11
CA GLY A 31 1.16 -8.85 14.78
C GLY A 31 1.66 -8.27 13.45
N VAL A 32 0.88 -7.34 12.91
CA VAL A 32 1.20 -6.60 11.68
C VAL A 32 1.37 -5.12 11.99
N ASP A 33 2.30 -4.47 11.31
CA ASP A 33 2.61 -3.06 11.49
C ASP A 33 2.53 -2.29 10.16
N ASN A 34 2.73 -0.96 10.21
CA ASN A 34 2.72 -0.11 9.02
C ASN A 34 3.71 -0.59 7.93
N ILE A 35 4.83 -1.21 8.30
CA ILE A 35 5.82 -1.73 7.34
C ILE A 35 5.28 -2.98 6.65
N THR A 36 4.63 -3.87 7.39
CA THR A 36 3.97 -5.06 6.85
C THR A 36 2.92 -4.67 5.80
N TYR A 37 2.05 -3.71 6.14
CA TYR A 37 1.02 -3.21 5.22
C TYR A 37 1.63 -2.50 4.00
N ALA A 38 2.65 -1.65 4.17
CA ALA A 38 3.28 -0.97 3.04
C ALA A 38 3.95 -1.96 2.07
N THR A 39 4.56 -3.02 2.61
CA THR A 39 5.16 -4.10 1.83
C THR A 39 4.10 -4.86 1.05
N LEU A 40 3.00 -5.24 1.70
CA LEU A 40 1.90 -5.95 1.04
C LEU A 40 1.21 -5.10 -0.03
N LEU A 41 0.98 -3.81 0.22
CA LEU A 41 0.39 -2.89 -0.76
C LEU A 41 1.25 -2.77 -2.02
N LYS A 42 2.57 -2.65 -1.86
CA LYS A 42 3.50 -2.67 -3.00
C LYS A 42 3.38 -3.99 -3.77
N GLY A 43 3.43 -5.13 -3.07
CA GLY A 43 3.32 -6.44 -3.72
C GLY A 43 2.00 -6.67 -4.46
N LEU A 44 0.87 -6.27 -3.87
CA LEU A 44 -0.45 -6.34 -4.53
C LEU A 44 -0.49 -5.45 -5.77
N GLY A 45 0.09 -4.25 -5.68
CA GLY A 45 0.22 -3.32 -6.80
C GLY A 45 1.06 -3.87 -7.95
N ASP A 46 2.23 -4.41 -7.63
CA ASP A 46 3.16 -5.05 -8.57
C ASP A 46 2.50 -6.27 -9.25
N ALA A 47 1.73 -7.06 -8.49
CA ALA A 47 0.95 -8.20 -8.99
C ALA A 47 -0.37 -7.82 -9.70
N ARG A 48 -0.65 -6.53 -9.91
CA ARG A 48 -1.88 -6.00 -10.53
C ARG A 48 -3.18 -6.35 -9.80
N ARG A 49 -3.10 -6.71 -8.52
CA ARG A 49 -4.25 -6.99 -7.63
C ARG A 49 -4.74 -5.71 -6.96
N ILE A 50 -5.04 -4.71 -7.78
CA ILE A 50 -5.28 -3.33 -7.32
C ILE A 50 -6.51 -3.23 -6.43
N ASP A 51 -7.58 -3.96 -6.75
CA ASP A 51 -8.83 -3.89 -5.98
C ASP A 51 -8.62 -4.36 -4.52
N GLN A 52 -7.78 -5.38 -4.29
CA GLN A 52 -7.40 -5.81 -2.95
C GLN A 52 -6.48 -4.82 -2.25
N ALA A 53 -5.58 -4.15 -2.98
CA ALA A 53 -4.76 -3.09 -2.41
C ALA A 53 -5.62 -1.91 -1.92
N PHE A 54 -6.70 -1.56 -2.64
CA PHE A 54 -7.68 -0.57 -2.18
C PHE A 54 -8.47 -1.06 -0.96
N GLN A 55 -8.98 -2.29 -0.96
CA GLN A 55 -9.66 -2.85 0.21
C GLN A 55 -8.78 -2.81 1.47
N LEU A 56 -7.49 -3.08 1.31
CA LEU A 56 -6.53 -3.02 2.41
C LEU A 56 -6.37 -1.58 2.92
N LEU A 57 -6.24 -0.58 2.05
CA LEU A 57 -6.20 0.83 2.44
C LEU A 57 -7.50 1.30 3.12
N GLU A 58 -8.66 0.85 2.64
CA GLU A 58 -9.95 1.12 3.27
C GLU A 58 -10.05 0.55 4.67
N ALA A 59 -9.55 -0.67 4.89
CA ALA A 59 -9.51 -1.27 6.22
C ALA A 59 -8.60 -0.47 7.19
N VAL A 60 -7.48 0.07 6.70
CA VAL A 60 -6.61 0.97 7.47
C VAL A 60 -7.32 2.29 7.80
N GLU A 61 -8.02 2.88 6.83
CA GLU A 61 -8.79 4.12 7.00
C GLU A 61 -9.94 3.97 8.01
N GLN A 62 -10.66 2.84 7.94
CA GLN A 62 -11.78 2.54 8.84
C GLN A 62 -11.32 2.07 10.23
N GLY A 63 -10.03 1.83 10.43
CA GLY A 63 -9.49 1.29 11.68
C GLY A 63 -9.90 -0.16 11.96
N THR A 64 -10.38 -0.88 10.93
CA THR A 64 -10.77 -2.30 11.01
C THR A 64 -9.59 -3.24 10.70
N ALA A 65 -8.50 -2.69 10.19
CA ALA A 65 -7.24 -3.38 9.95
C ALA A 65 -6.60 -3.94 11.23
N ALA A 66 -6.17 -5.21 11.18
CA ALA A 66 -5.41 -5.86 12.25
C ALA A 66 -4.14 -5.06 12.57
N GLY A 67 -3.77 -4.98 13.86
CA GLY A 67 -2.60 -4.21 14.32
C GLY A 67 -2.82 -2.69 14.38
N SER A 68 -4.01 -2.20 14.03
CA SER A 68 -4.39 -0.77 14.04
C SER A 68 -3.34 0.14 13.38
N PRO A 69 -2.93 -0.16 12.13
CA PRO A 69 -2.00 0.68 11.38
C PRO A 69 -2.57 2.09 11.20
N LYS A 70 -1.68 3.07 11.12
CA LYS A 70 -2.07 4.45 10.81
C LYS A 70 -1.85 4.71 9.33
N LEU A 71 -2.88 5.23 8.68
CA LEU A 71 -2.77 5.76 7.33
C LEU A 71 -1.60 6.77 7.29
N SER A 72 -0.63 6.50 6.43
CA SER A 72 0.65 7.20 6.41
C SER A 72 1.19 7.25 4.98
N PRO A 73 2.05 8.24 4.65
CA PRO A 73 2.58 8.39 3.31
C PRO A 73 3.23 7.13 2.72
N PRO A 74 3.98 6.31 3.49
CA PRO A 74 4.59 5.07 2.96
C PRO A 74 3.58 4.05 2.42
N LEU A 75 2.41 3.92 3.04
CA LEU A 75 1.35 3.00 2.61
C LEU A 75 0.82 3.39 1.22
N VAL A 76 0.44 4.65 1.07
CA VAL A 76 -0.13 5.18 -0.17
C VAL A 76 0.96 5.24 -1.26
N ARG A 77 2.21 5.58 -0.90
CA ARG A 77 3.34 5.66 -1.85
C ARG A 77 3.66 4.33 -2.49
N GLY A 78 3.64 3.23 -1.73
CA GLY A 78 3.94 1.90 -2.25
C GLY A 78 3.00 1.51 -3.40
N LEU A 79 1.69 1.65 -3.16
CA LEU A 79 0.68 1.37 -4.19
C LEU A 79 0.76 2.38 -5.34
N LEU A 80 0.94 3.68 -5.04
CA LEU A 80 1.06 4.72 -6.06
C LEU A 80 2.22 4.44 -7.03
N ASN A 81 3.40 4.07 -6.52
CA ASN A 81 4.55 3.77 -7.36
C ASN A 81 4.28 2.59 -8.30
N SER A 82 3.70 1.50 -7.77
CA SER A 82 3.37 0.32 -8.56
C SER A 82 2.35 0.60 -9.68
N LEU A 83 1.42 1.54 -9.47
CA LEU A 83 0.43 1.99 -10.46
C LEU A 83 1.07 2.86 -11.55
N ILE A 84 2.00 3.75 -11.18
CA ILE A 84 2.76 4.55 -12.13
C ILE A 84 3.63 3.66 -13.01
N GLU A 85 4.35 2.71 -12.40
CA GLU A 85 5.18 1.73 -13.12
C GLU A 85 4.33 0.82 -14.03
N ALA A 86 3.04 0.66 -13.72
CA ALA A 86 2.07 0.00 -14.59
C ALA A 86 1.62 0.80 -15.80
N GLY A 87 1.79 2.13 -15.76
CA GLY A 87 1.07 3.04 -16.64
C GLY A 87 -0.42 3.18 -16.32
N ASP A 88 -0.92 2.66 -15.19
CA ASP A 88 -2.32 2.80 -14.77
C ASP A 88 -2.54 4.16 -14.08
N LEU A 89 -2.35 5.23 -14.88
CA LEU A 89 -2.47 6.61 -14.41
C LEU A 89 -3.90 6.93 -13.95
N ARG A 90 -4.91 6.25 -14.50
CA ARG A 90 -6.31 6.45 -14.10
C ARG A 90 -6.52 6.04 -12.64
N ARG A 91 -6.07 4.84 -12.25
CA ARG A 91 -6.17 4.40 -10.86
C ARG A 91 -5.19 5.14 -9.95
N ALA A 92 -4.00 5.50 -10.44
CA ALA A 92 -3.06 6.34 -9.69
C ALA A 92 -3.66 7.71 -9.32
N ASN A 93 -4.33 8.36 -10.28
CA ASN A 93 -5.02 9.63 -10.04
C ASN A 93 -6.20 9.47 -9.07
N GLY A 94 -6.97 8.38 -9.17
CA GLY A 94 -8.01 8.06 -8.19
C GLY A 94 -7.47 7.87 -6.77
N LEU A 95 -6.34 7.17 -6.63
CA LEU A 95 -5.64 6.97 -5.36
C LEU A 95 -5.20 8.31 -4.76
N LEU A 96 -4.63 9.20 -5.59
CA LEU A 96 -4.23 10.54 -5.17
C LEU A 96 -5.41 11.45 -4.85
N ALA A 97 -6.52 11.37 -5.57
CA ALA A 97 -7.70 12.15 -5.26
C ALA A 97 -8.27 11.78 -3.88
N ARG A 98 -8.22 10.50 -3.51
CA ARG A 98 -8.75 10.01 -2.23
C ARG A 98 -7.77 10.15 -1.07
N TYR A 99 -6.51 9.76 -1.26
CA TYR A 99 -5.49 9.70 -0.20
C TYR A 99 -4.38 10.74 -0.35
N GLY A 100 -4.51 11.69 -1.29
CA GLY A 100 -3.52 12.74 -1.54
C GLY A 100 -3.26 13.66 -0.35
N PHE A 101 -4.26 13.83 0.52
CA PHE A 101 -4.12 14.58 1.77
C PHE A 101 -3.04 14.01 2.68
N VAL A 102 -2.77 12.70 2.60
CA VAL A 102 -1.73 12.01 3.39
C VAL A 102 -0.33 12.52 3.01
N PHE A 103 -0.13 13.01 1.77
CA PHE A 103 1.15 13.55 1.32
C PHE A 103 1.35 15.04 1.65
N HIS A 104 0.40 15.68 2.32
CA HIS A 104 0.51 17.08 2.73
C HIS A 104 1.22 17.16 4.08
N GLU A 105 2.54 17.02 4.10
CA GLU A 105 3.34 17.48 5.23
C GLU A 105 3.59 18.98 5.06
N GLY A 106 2.99 19.81 5.91
CA GLY A 106 3.20 21.26 5.90
C GLY A 106 2.45 22.05 4.81
N GLY A 107 1.41 21.47 4.19
CA GLY A 107 0.52 22.20 3.27
C GLY A 107 0.94 22.22 1.80
N TYR A 108 1.99 21.49 1.42
CA TYR A 108 2.44 21.41 0.02
C TYR A 108 2.32 19.96 -0.51
N PRO A 109 1.69 19.74 -1.68
CA PRO A 109 1.72 18.44 -2.34
C PRO A 109 3.16 18.05 -2.69
N SER A 110 3.55 16.80 -2.42
CA SER A 110 4.89 16.34 -2.81
C SER A 110 5.11 16.44 -4.33
N VAL A 111 6.36 16.61 -4.75
CA VAL A 111 6.77 16.70 -6.18
C VAL A 111 6.19 15.55 -7.02
N LEU A 112 6.04 14.36 -6.42
CA LEU A 112 5.41 13.19 -7.04
C LEU A 112 3.95 13.46 -7.45
N VAL A 113 3.18 14.11 -6.57
CA VAL A 113 1.77 14.45 -6.80
C VAL A 113 1.64 15.49 -7.92
N TYR A 114 2.49 16.53 -7.91
CA TYR A 114 2.53 17.54 -8.97
C TYR A 114 2.89 16.93 -10.34
N ASN A 115 3.91 16.07 -10.40
CA ASN A 115 4.32 15.44 -11.65
C ASN A 115 3.26 14.51 -12.24
N LEU A 116 2.45 13.87 -11.38
CA LEU A 116 1.31 13.05 -11.80
C LEU A 116 0.14 13.89 -12.31
N LEU A 117 -0.20 14.97 -11.61
CA LEU A 117 -1.24 15.91 -12.04
C LEU A 117 -0.90 16.57 -13.39
N MET A 118 0.38 16.78 -13.69
CA MET A 118 0.81 17.34 -14.99
C MET A 118 0.94 16.31 -16.11
N LYS A 119 0.94 15.00 -15.81
CA LYS A 119 1.06 13.91 -16.80
C LYS A 119 -0.26 13.25 -17.18
N GLY A 120 -1.37 13.60 -16.51
CA GLY A 120 -2.74 13.19 -16.88
C GLY A 120 -3.38 14.19 -17.83
#